data_AF-A0A6M3LDJ7-F1
#
_entry.id   AF-A0A6M3LDJ7-F1
#
_cell.length_a   1.000
_cell.length_b   1.000
_cell.length_c   1.000
_cell.angle_alpha   90.00
_cell.angle_beta   90.00
_cell.angle_gamma   90.00
#
_symmetry.space_group_name_H-M   'P 1'
#
loop_
_entity.id
_entity.type
_entity.pdbx_description
1 polymer ?
#
loop_
_entity_poly.entity_id
_entity_poly.type
_entity_poly.pdbx_seq_one_letter_code
_entity_poly.pdbx_strand_id
1 'polypeptide(L)'
;MIRGYVSAEACPDVALLMCDHCKTEFNDSWPHHHGAGNYHLCADCSYIVGVWSEGQYLKYNCFSFGRLARHADIIDGKIILSDRKDYSPTQDYRHVPEYKKWRADVFNRDKYTCQKCFISGRIIQAHHKHSYKDY
;
A
#
# COMPACT_ATOMS: atom_id res chain seq x y z
N MET A 1 9.38 26.06 6.72
CA MET A 1 9.59 25.70 5.29
C MET A 1 9.34 24.21 5.12
N ILE A 2 8.27 23.82 4.42
CA ILE A 2 7.79 22.42 4.42
C ILE A 2 8.50 21.62 3.31
N ARG A 3 9.59 20.92 3.65
CA ARG A 3 10.10 19.82 2.81
C ARG A 3 9.27 18.57 3.10
N GLY A 4 8.47 18.13 2.14
CA GLY A 4 7.69 16.89 2.23
C GLY A 4 8.52 15.71 1.72
N TYR A 5 8.63 14.66 2.52
CA TYR A 5 8.95 13.34 2.00
C TYR A 5 7.64 12.68 1.58
N VAL A 6 7.53 12.29 0.33
CA VAL A 6 6.41 11.50 -0.19
C VAL A 6 6.83 10.04 -0.11
N SER A 7 5.97 9.15 0.39
CA SER A 7 6.10 7.72 0.13
C SER A 7 6.11 7.46 -1.38
N ALA A 8 6.70 6.35 -1.82
CA ALA A 8 7.33 6.27 -3.14
C ALA A 8 6.42 6.57 -4.36
N GLU A 9 5.11 6.35 -4.30
CA GLU A 9 4.26 6.07 -5.47
C GLU A 9 3.63 7.27 -6.19
N ALA A 10 3.98 8.52 -5.85
CA ALA A 10 3.58 9.68 -6.68
C ALA A 10 4.41 9.84 -7.98
N CYS A 11 5.34 8.91 -8.25
CA CYS A 11 6.15 8.73 -9.46
C CYS A 11 7.10 7.53 -9.20
N PRO A 12 7.20 6.48 -10.05
CA PRO A 12 6.69 6.35 -11.43
C PRO A 12 5.28 5.72 -11.51
N ASP A 13 4.79 5.44 -12.73
CA ASP A 13 3.64 4.57 -12.96
C ASP A 13 3.98 3.18 -12.41
N VAL A 14 3.36 2.79 -11.29
CA VAL A 14 3.70 1.52 -10.64
C VAL A 14 3.15 0.37 -11.48
N ALA A 15 4.03 -0.51 -11.95
CA ALA A 15 3.62 -1.60 -12.82
C ALA A 15 2.61 -2.50 -12.09
N LEU A 16 1.42 -2.62 -12.66
CA LEU A 16 0.43 -3.59 -12.22
C LEU A 16 0.73 -4.92 -12.91
N LEU A 17 1.00 -5.93 -12.10
CA LEU A 17 1.23 -7.30 -12.53
C LEU A 17 -0.03 -8.12 -12.26
N MET A 18 -0.33 -9.08 -13.12
CA MET A 18 -1.45 -10.01 -12.94
C MET A 18 -0.90 -11.36 -12.49
N CYS A 19 -1.41 -11.90 -11.37
CA CYS A 19 -1.03 -13.22 -10.90
C CYS A 19 -1.50 -14.30 -11.88
N ASP A 20 -0.60 -15.12 -12.40
CA ASP A 20 -0.93 -16.16 -13.37
C ASP A 20 -1.78 -17.30 -12.81
N HIS A 21 -1.81 -17.49 -11.49
CA HIS A 21 -2.64 -18.50 -10.84
C HIS A 21 -4.06 -17.98 -10.50
N CYS A 22 -4.19 -16.95 -9.66
CA CYS A 22 -5.50 -16.44 -9.22
C CYS A 22 -6.08 -15.27 -10.04
N LYS A 23 -5.33 -14.74 -11.01
CA LYS A 23 -5.68 -13.57 -11.85
C LYS A 23 -5.91 -12.26 -11.08
N THR A 24 -5.54 -12.18 -9.81
CA THR A 24 -5.53 -10.94 -9.04
C THR A 24 -4.43 -10.00 -9.55
N GLU A 25 -4.78 -8.73 -9.77
CA GLU A 25 -3.82 -7.66 -10.02
C GLU A 25 -3.12 -7.25 -8.71
N PHE A 26 -1.81 -7.05 -8.77
CA PHE A 26 -1.02 -6.54 -7.66
C PHE A 26 0.08 -5.60 -8.16
N ASN A 27 0.63 -4.82 -7.24
CA ASN A 27 1.65 -3.83 -7.50
C ASN A 27 3.04 -4.49 -7.48
N ASP A 28 3.89 -4.22 -8.46
CA ASP A 28 5.27 -4.78 -8.58
C ASP A 28 6.14 -4.59 -7.32
N SER A 29 5.88 -3.56 -6.50
CA SER A 29 6.57 -3.38 -5.21
C SER A 29 6.10 -4.32 -4.09
N TRP A 30 4.99 -5.04 -4.27
CA TRP A 30 4.47 -6.01 -3.31
C TRP A 30 5.24 -7.34 -3.42
N PRO A 31 5.37 -8.11 -2.33
CA PRO A 31 6.03 -9.42 -2.38
C PRO A 31 5.33 -10.36 -3.36
N HIS A 32 6.09 -10.85 -4.34
CA HIS A 32 5.61 -11.73 -5.40
C HIS A 32 6.76 -12.59 -5.96
N HIS A 33 6.43 -13.66 -6.69
CA HIS A 33 7.41 -14.43 -7.46
C HIS A 33 7.40 -14.02 -8.93
N HIS A 34 8.59 -13.80 -9.48
CA HIS A 34 8.85 -13.57 -10.89
C HIS A 34 9.58 -14.81 -11.45
N GLY A 35 8.92 -15.49 -12.40
CA GLY A 35 9.46 -16.68 -13.09
C GLY A 35 10.18 -16.33 -14.38
N ALA A 36 10.44 -17.35 -15.22
CA ALA A 36 10.98 -17.12 -16.56
C ALA A 36 9.91 -16.56 -17.51
N GLY A 37 10.28 -15.61 -18.37
CA GLY A 37 9.34 -14.90 -19.24
C GLY A 37 8.62 -13.77 -18.50
N ASN A 38 7.31 -13.64 -18.72
CA ASN A 38 6.46 -12.67 -18.01
C ASN A 38 5.49 -13.39 -17.04
N TYR A 39 6.00 -14.41 -16.33
CA TYR A 39 5.22 -15.25 -15.42
C TYR A 39 5.31 -14.70 -14.00
N HIS A 40 4.16 -14.38 -13.40
CA HIS A 40 4.09 -13.68 -12.12
C HIS A 40 3.10 -14.36 -11.16
N LEU A 41 3.46 -14.47 -9.89
CA LEU A 41 2.57 -14.98 -8.84
C LEU A 41 2.56 -14.05 -7.64
N CYS A 42 1.38 -13.67 -7.14
CA CYS A 42 1.28 -12.97 -5.86
C CYS A 42 1.84 -13.83 -4.71
N ALA A 43 2.15 -13.22 -3.56
CA ALA A 43 2.67 -13.91 -2.38
C ALA A 43 1.92 -15.21 -2.03
N ASP A 44 0.59 -15.14 -2.01
CA ASP A 44 -0.28 -16.24 -1.59
C ASP A 44 -0.25 -17.40 -2.60
N CYS A 45 -0.34 -17.09 -3.90
CA CYS A 45 -0.26 -18.09 -4.94
C CYS A 45 1.13 -18.71 -5.02
N SER A 46 2.19 -17.91 -4.82
CA SER A 46 3.57 -18.39 -4.74
C SER A 46 3.72 -19.45 -3.65
N TYR A 47 3.06 -19.28 -2.51
CA TYR A 47 3.01 -20.29 -1.45
C TYR A 47 2.10 -21.48 -1.83
N ILE A 48 0.87 -21.25 -2.31
CA ILE A 48 -0.10 -22.32 -2.67
C ILE A 48 0.48 -23.30 -3.69
N VAL A 49 1.18 -22.82 -4.72
CA VAL A 49 1.79 -23.67 -5.76
C VAL A 49 3.17 -24.22 -5.37
N GLY A 50 3.62 -24.00 -4.13
CA GLY A 50 4.88 -24.54 -3.60
C GLY A 50 6.16 -23.85 -4.08
N VAL A 51 6.05 -22.67 -4.72
CA VAL A 51 7.21 -21.88 -5.16
C VAL A 51 7.87 -21.16 -3.96
N TRP A 52 7.08 -20.77 -2.96
CA TRP A 52 7.56 -20.22 -1.70
C TRP A 52 7.33 -21.21 -0.56
N SER A 53 8.38 -21.44 0.23
CA SER A 53 8.28 -22.09 1.53
C SER A 53 7.54 -21.22 2.55
N GLU A 54 6.99 -21.86 3.59
CA GLU A 54 6.35 -21.17 4.73
C GLU A 54 7.25 -20.08 5.33
N GLY A 55 8.55 -20.36 5.51
CA GLY A 55 9.51 -19.40 6.03
C GLY A 55 9.76 -18.19 5.11
N GLN A 56 9.74 -18.37 3.78
CA GLN A 56 9.80 -17.25 2.83
C GLN A 56 8.53 -16.41 2.94
N TYR A 57 7.36 -17.04 2.92
CA TYR A 57 6.09 -16.32 3.02
C TYR A 57 5.99 -15.51 4.32
N LEU A 58 6.28 -16.13 5.46
CA LEU A 58 6.26 -15.45 6.77
C LEU A 58 7.25 -14.29 6.82
N LYS A 59 8.45 -14.44 6.23
CA LYS A 59 9.45 -13.36 6.14
C LYS A 59 8.94 -12.13 5.38
N TYR A 60 8.15 -12.32 4.33
CA TYR A 60 7.65 -11.22 3.51
C TYR A 60 6.30 -10.64 3.97
N ASN A 61 5.45 -11.45 4.59
CA ASN A 61 4.09 -11.03 4.98
C ASN A 61 3.94 -10.73 6.49
N CYS A 62 4.87 -11.15 7.36
CA CYS A 62 4.81 -10.90 8.80
C CYS A 62 5.83 -9.85 9.27
N PHE A 63 5.32 -8.74 9.80
CA PHE A 63 6.10 -7.51 9.99
C PHE A 63 6.38 -7.18 11.47
N SER A 64 7.19 -7.97 12.19
CA SER A 64 8.10 -7.46 13.26
C SER A 64 8.93 -8.52 14.01
N PHE A 65 10.15 -8.13 14.35
CA PHE A 65 10.97 -8.75 15.41
C PHE A 65 10.55 -8.25 16.81
N GLY A 66 9.56 -8.88 17.47
CA GLY A 66 9.32 -8.70 18.93
C GLY A 66 7.84 -8.74 19.37
N ARG A 67 7.51 -8.04 20.48
CA ARG A 67 6.15 -7.96 21.11
C ARG A 67 5.18 -7.07 20.30
N LEU A 68 5.30 -7.12 18.98
CA LEU A 68 5.11 -5.99 18.07
C LEU A 68 4.14 -6.37 16.94
N ALA A 69 3.97 -5.46 15.96
CA ALA A 69 3.05 -5.63 14.84
C ALA A 69 3.17 -6.99 14.16
N ARG A 70 2.06 -7.51 13.68
CA ARG A 70 2.01 -8.78 12.95
C ARG A 70 0.91 -8.69 11.86
N HIS A 71 1.13 -9.36 10.74
CA HIS A 71 0.15 -9.67 9.68
C HIS A 71 0.56 -11.05 9.10
N ALA A 72 -0.35 -11.82 8.50
CA ALA A 72 -0.06 -13.05 7.75
C ALA A 72 -1.38 -13.68 7.29
N ASP A 73 -1.58 -13.85 5.98
CA ASP A 73 -2.92 -14.06 5.40
C ASP A 73 -2.94 -14.93 4.14
N ILE A 74 -3.10 -16.25 4.35
CA ILE A 74 -3.93 -17.21 3.57
C ILE A 74 -3.88 -18.61 4.28
N ILE A 75 -4.74 -18.92 5.28
CA ILE A 75 -5.09 -20.33 5.66
C ILE A 75 -6.48 -20.68 5.13
N ASP A 76 -6.59 -21.01 3.85
CA ASP A 76 -6.27 -22.38 3.40
C ASP A 76 -6.05 -22.36 1.87
N GLY A 77 -4.80 -22.24 1.41
CA GLY A 77 -3.61 -21.89 2.22
C GLY A 77 -2.64 -23.01 2.64
N LYS A 78 -1.75 -22.84 3.66
CA LYS A 78 -1.89 -22.49 5.10
C LYS A 78 -0.69 -21.76 5.80
N ILE A 79 -0.73 -20.63 6.57
CA ILE A 79 -0.73 -19.18 6.19
C ILE A 79 -1.49 -18.17 7.14
N ILE A 80 -1.35 -18.15 8.48
CA ILE A 80 -2.11 -17.32 9.50
C ILE A 80 -1.10 -16.60 10.39
N LEU A 81 -1.43 -15.70 11.30
CA LEU A 81 -2.61 -14.82 11.53
C LEU A 81 -2.01 -13.63 12.28
N SER A 82 -2.70 -12.49 12.35
CA SER A 82 -2.42 -11.57 13.46
C SER A 82 -3.40 -10.44 13.75
N ASP A 83 -3.29 -9.99 14.99
CA ASP A 83 -4.12 -8.95 15.58
C ASP A 83 -3.69 -7.54 15.15
N ARG A 84 -4.42 -6.97 14.20
CA ARG A 84 -4.54 -5.51 14.08
C ARG A 84 -5.39 -5.00 15.25
N LYS A 85 -4.77 -4.49 16.31
CA LYS A 85 -5.47 -3.59 17.22
C LYS A 85 -5.75 -2.27 16.50
N ASP A 86 -7.04 -2.00 16.29
CA ASP A 86 -7.62 -0.71 16.00
C ASP A 86 -7.22 -0.02 14.67
N TYR A 87 -7.59 -0.62 13.52
CA TYR A 87 -8.17 0.24 12.47
C TYR A 87 -9.62 0.53 12.86
N SER A 88 -9.81 1.49 13.78
CA SER A 88 -11.14 2.01 14.03
C SER A 88 -11.55 2.88 12.85
N PRO A 89 -12.71 2.63 12.20
CA PRO A 89 -13.28 3.56 11.22
C PRO A 89 -13.52 4.96 11.81
N THR A 90 -13.55 5.12 13.13
CA THR A 90 -13.65 6.43 13.80
C THR A 90 -12.37 7.29 13.69
N GLN A 91 -11.25 6.73 13.22
CA GLN A 91 -10.07 7.51 12.80
C GLN A 91 -10.11 7.88 11.31
N ASP A 92 -11.13 7.48 10.56
CA ASP A 92 -11.31 7.93 9.19
C ASP A 92 -11.95 9.34 9.15
N TYR A 93 -11.11 10.33 9.46
CA TYR A 93 -11.49 11.74 9.37
C TYR A 93 -11.80 12.20 7.94
N ARG A 94 -11.61 11.37 6.90
CA ARG A 94 -11.87 11.78 5.49
C ARG A 94 -13.33 12.13 5.23
N HIS A 95 -14.24 11.68 6.10
CA HIS A 95 -15.66 11.98 6.02
C HIS A 95 -16.06 13.35 6.62
N VAL A 96 -15.27 13.93 7.53
CA VAL A 96 -15.66 15.18 8.23
C VAL A 96 -15.56 16.41 7.32
N PRO A 97 -16.43 17.42 7.47
CA PRO A 97 -16.45 18.60 6.59
C PRO A 97 -15.13 19.38 6.55
N GLU A 98 -14.46 19.50 7.70
CA GLU A 98 -13.22 20.25 7.88
C GLU A 98 -12.08 19.62 7.08
N TYR A 99 -11.99 18.28 7.11
CA TYR A 99 -11.04 17.52 6.30
C TYR A 99 -11.27 17.71 4.80
N LYS A 100 -12.53 17.64 4.36
CA LYS A 100 -12.91 17.84 2.96
C LYS A 100 -12.54 19.25 2.49
N LYS A 101 -12.78 20.26 3.33
CA LYS A 101 -12.37 21.65 3.09
C LYS A 101 -10.84 21.76 2.99
N TRP A 102 -10.10 21.27 3.98
CA TRP A 102 -8.64 21.28 3.98
C TRP A 102 -8.06 20.63 2.71
N ARG A 103 -8.61 19.48 2.30
CA ARG A 103 -8.17 18.75 1.09
C ARG A 103 -8.46 19.55 -0.19
N ALA A 104 -9.61 20.23 -0.28
CA ALA A 104 -9.91 21.11 -1.39
C ALA A 104 -8.98 22.34 -1.42
N ASP A 105 -8.72 22.96 -0.27
CA ASP A 105 -7.82 24.11 -0.15
C ASP A 105 -6.37 23.75 -0.54
N VAL A 106 -5.89 22.54 -0.20
CA VAL A 106 -4.60 22.00 -0.66
C VAL A 106 -4.57 21.84 -2.19
N PHE A 107 -5.58 21.22 -2.79
CA PHE A 107 -5.61 21.03 -4.26
C PHE A 107 -5.75 22.34 -5.03
N ASN A 108 -6.51 23.31 -4.51
CA ASN A 108 -6.62 24.64 -5.10
C ASN A 108 -5.30 25.42 -5.01
N ARG A 109 -4.64 25.41 -3.85
CA ARG A 109 -3.30 26.01 -3.67
C ARG A 109 -2.28 25.44 -4.64
N ASP A 110 -2.27 24.11 -4.77
CA ASP A 110 -1.33 23.38 -5.62
C ASP A 110 -1.79 23.31 -7.10
N LYS A 111 -2.86 24.03 -7.48
CA LYS A 111 -3.45 24.06 -8.82
C LYS A 111 -3.63 22.67 -9.44
N TYR A 112 -4.11 21.72 -8.63
CA TYR A 112 -4.27 20.30 -9.01
C TYR A 112 -3.01 19.67 -9.63
N THR A 113 -1.84 20.17 -9.24
CA THR A 113 -0.53 19.77 -9.78
C THR A 113 0.25 19.04 -8.69
N CYS A 114 0.75 17.83 -9.00
CA CYS A 114 1.55 17.06 -8.07
C CYS A 114 2.85 17.80 -7.72
N GLN A 115 3.06 18.13 -6.44
CA GLN A 115 4.25 18.86 -5.96
C GLN A 115 5.56 18.03 -6.00
N LYS A 116 5.53 16.77 -6.47
CA LYS A 116 6.71 15.91 -6.71
C LYS A 116 7.13 15.87 -8.18
N CYS A 117 6.19 15.61 -9.08
CA CYS A 117 6.46 15.43 -10.52
C CYS A 117 6.02 16.62 -11.41
N PHE A 118 5.33 17.61 -10.82
CA PHE A 118 4.83 18.82 -11.49
C PHE A 118 3.84 18.58 -12.65
N ILE A 119 3.27 17.38 -12.73
CA ILE A 119 2.20 17.02 -13.67
C ILE A 119 0.83 17.35 -13.07
N SER A 120 -0.06 17.91 -13.89
CA SER A 120 -1.48 18.16 -13.59
C SER A 120 -2.40 17.26 -14.42
N GLY A 121 -3.69 17.20 -14.07
CA GLY A 121 -4.70 16.45 -14.84
C GLY A 121 -4.75 14.93 -14.60
N ARG A 122 -3.96 14.41 -13.66
CA ARG A 122 -4.06 13.00 -13.18
C ARG A 122 -4.89 12.91 -11.89
N ILE A 123 -5.25 11.70 -11.48
CA ILE A 123 -5.80 11.44 -10.14
C ILE A 123 -4.73 11.77 -9.10
N ILE A 124 -4.99 12.76 -8.23
CA ILE A 124 -4.07 13.20 -7.19
C ILE A 124 -4.62 12.89 -5.78
N GLN A 125 -3.71 12.52 -4.88
CA GLN A 125 -4.00 12.23 -3.48
C GLN A 125 -3.26 13.21 -2.57
N ALA A 126 -3.98 13.88 -1.68
CA ALA A 126 -3.36 14.70 -0.64
C ALA A 126 -2.80 13.79 0.45
N HIS A 127 -1.47 13.65 0.51
CA HIS A 127 -0.77 12.96 1.59
C HIS A 127 -0.43 13.92 2.73
N HIS A 128 -0.69 13.49 3.96
CA HIS A 128 -0.29 14.20 5.16
C HIS A 128 1.22 14.12 5.38
N LYS A 129 1.86 15.25 5.69
CA LYS A 129 3.22 15.28 6.25
C LYS A 129 3.22 15.31 7.79
N HIS A 130 2.24 15.99 8.36
CA HIS A 130 1.91 16.04 9.78
C HIS A 130 0.43 15.69 9.91
N SER A 131 -0.03 15.23 11.07
CA SER A 131 -1.44 14.83 11.25
C SER A 131 -2.37 16.01 10.96
N TYR A 132 -3.59 15.75 10.51
CA TYR A 132 -4.63 16.79 10.45
C TYR A 132 -4.82 17.49 11.81
N LYS A 133 -4.61 16.77 12.92
CA LYS A 133 -4.65 17.30 14.29
C LYS A 133 -3.53 18.32 14.61
N ASP A 134 -2.48 18.37 13.79
CA ASP A 134 -1.30 19.23 13.99
C ASP A 134 -1.40 20.55 13.18
N TYR A 135 -2.56 20.84 12.56
CA TYR A 135 -2.85 22.00 11.72
C TYR A 135 -4.14 22.73 12.16
#